data_AF-A0A6F8PMN6-F1
#
_entry.id   AF-A0A6F8PMN6-F1
#
_cell.length_a   1.000
_cell.length_b   1.000
_cell.length_c   1.000
_cell.angle_alpha   90.00
_cell.angle_beta   90.00
_cell.angle_gamma   90.00
#
_symmetry.space_group_name_H-M   'P 1'
#
loop_
_entity.id
_entity.type
_entity.pdbx_description
1 polymer ?
#
loop_
_entity_poly.entity_id
_entity_poly.type
_entity_poly.pdbx_seq_one_letter_code
_entity_poly.pdbx_strand_id
1 'polypeptide(L)'
;MKYLLITYSTILALGITSMITGIHYFANIAGFISAIGFMAVFFKDRDEEKEMTEEEVKAAAKQRQRWYIVFATGLFFSLIFGSLWNNQMGGMA
;
A
#
# COMPACT_ATOMS: atom_id res chain seq x y z
N MET A 1 -10.20 -8.29 8.40
CA MET A 1 -9.76 -7.01 9.04
C MET A 1 -8.38 -7.10 9.69
N LYS A 2 -8.10 -8.10 10.55
CA LYS A 2 -6.79 -8.25 11.23
C LYS A 2 -5.58 -8.12 10.29
N TYR A 3 -5.60 -8.82 9.16
CA TYR A 3 -4.49 -8.78 8.19
C TYR A 3 -4.27 -7.40 7.57
N LEU A 4 -5.34 -6.66 7.22
CA LEU A 4 -5.20 -5.30 6.68
C LEU A 4 -4.56 -4.36 7.70
N LEU A 5 -4.96 -4.46 8.97
CA LEU A 5 -4.34 -3.65 10.03
C LEU A 5 -2.87 -4.00 10.22
N ILE A 6 -2.52 -5.29 10.18
CA ILE A 6 -1.12 -5.73 10.24
C ILE A 6 -0.35 -5.14 9.05
N THR A 7 -0.84 -5.31 7.82
CA THR A 7 -0.22 -4.76 6.62
C THR A 7 -0.05 -3.24 6.71
N TYR A 8 -1.07 -2.53 7.18
CA TYR A 8 -1.02 -1.08 7.33
C TYR A 8 0.02 -0.65 8.38
N SER A 9 0.03 -1.31 9.55
CA SER A 9 1.04 -1.06 10.58
C SER A 9 2.45 -1.38 10.10
N THR A 10 2.64 -2.44 9.32
CA THR A 10 3.93 -2.77 8.70
C THR A 10 4.38 -1.67 7.73
N ILE A 11 3.50 -1.18 6.86
CA ILE A 11 3.80 -0.07 5.93
C ILE A 11 4.16 1.19 6.69
N LEU A 12 3.42 1.54 7.74
CA LEU A 12 3.72 2.69 8.60
C LEU A 12 5.07 2.53 9.29
N ALA A 13 5.34 1.37 9.90
CA ALA A 13 6.60 1.11 10.59
C ALA A 13 7.80 1.21 9.63
N LEU A 14 7.69 0.65 8.43
CA LEU A 14 8.72 0.74 7.40
C LEU A 14 8.92 2.19 6.92
N GLY A 15 7.84 2.91 6.63
CA GLY A 15 7.90 4.31 6.20
C GLY A 15 8.51 5.22 7.26
N ILE A 16 8.07 5.10 8.53
CA ILE A 16 8.62 5.87 9.65
C ILE A 16 10.08 5.49 9.91
N THR A 17 10.43 4.20 9.85
CA THR A 17 11.83 3.76 10.01
C THR A 17 12.69 4.35 8.89
N SER A 18 12.21 4.36 7.65
CA SER A 18 12.89 5.02 6.53
C SER A 18 13.11 6.51 6.80
N MET A 19 12.12 7.20 7.38
CA MET A 19 12.19 8.62 7.71
C MET A 19 13.24 8.91 8.80
N ILE A 20 13.32 8.06 9.84
CA ILE A 20 14.24 8.24 10.96
C ILE A 20 15.67 7.86 10.58
N THR A 21 15.85 6.74 9.87
CA THR A 21 17.16 6.17 9.56
C THR A 21 17.76 6.70 8.27
N GLY A 22 16.95 7.31 7.41
CA GLY A 22 17.34 7.66 6.03
C GLY A 22 17.50 6.46 5.11
N ILE A 23 17.22 5.22 5.56
CA ILE A 23 17.36 4.01 4.74
C ILE A 23 16.15 3.91 3.79
N HIS A 24 16.33 4.39 2.57
CA HIS A 24 15.30 4.47 1.53
C HIS A 24 14.70 3.10 1.13
N TYR A 25 15.45 2.00 1.31
CA TYR A 25 14.96 0.65 1.01
C TYR A 25 13.67 0.30 1.75
N PHE A 26 13.48 0.79 2.98
CA PHE A 26 12.26 0.51 3.74
C PHE A 26 11.04 1.20 3.12
N ALA A 27 11.18 2.44 2.63
CA ALA A 27 10.11 3.13 1.92
C ALA A 27 9.74 2.42 0.60
N ASN A 28 10.73 1.89 -0.13
CA ASN A 28 10.48 1.13 -1.35
C ASN A 28 9.74 -0.18 -1.07
N ILE A 29 10.12 -0.92 -0.03
CA ILE A 29 9.41 -2.14 0.39
C ILE A 29 7.97 -1.79 0.81
N ALA A 30 7.77 -0.70 1.56
CA ALA A 30 6.44 -0.22 1.93
C ALA A 30 5.58 0.11 0.70
N GLY A 31 6.16 0.80 -0.30
CA GLY A 31 5.54 1.07 -1.59
C GLY A 31 5.19 -0.19 -2.37
N PHE A 32 6.08 -1.19 -2.39
CA PHE A 32 5.88 -2.44 -3.09
C PHE A 32 4.75 -3.29 -2.49
N ILE A 33 4.72 -3.45 -1.17
CA ILE A 33 3.64 -4.15 -0.45
C ILE A 33 2.29 -3.47 -0.73
N SER A 34 2.29 -2.14 -0.70
CA SER A 34 1.14 -1.31 -1.03
C SER A 34 0.64 -1.54 -2.46
N ALA A 35 1.53 -1.56 -3.45
CA ALA A 35 1.20 -1.81 -4.85
C ALA A 35 0.63 -3.23 -5.09
N ILE A 36 1.21 -4.26 -4.45
CA ILE A 36 0.67 -5.62 -4.50
C ILE A 36 -0.75 -5.67 -3.91
N GLY A 37 -0.95 -5.06 -2.74
CA GLY A 37 -2.26 -4.99 -2.10
C GLY A 37 -3.30 -4.29 -2.97
N PHE A 38 -2.90 -3.20 -3.64
CA PHE A 38 -3.76 -2.54 -4.63
C PHE A 38 -4.09 -3.44 -5.81
N MET A 39 -3.11 -4.12 -6.41
CA MET A 39 -3.36 -5.04 -7.53
C MET A 39 -4.32 -6.17 -7.12
N ALA A 40 -4.12 -6.77 -5.95
CA ALA A 40 -4.96 -7.84 -5.42
C ALA A 40 -6.42 -7.40 -5.18
N VAL A 41 -6.67 -6.11 -5.00
CA VAL A 41 -8.00 -5.57 -4.68
C VAL A 41 -8.67 -4.97 -5.92
N PHE A 42 -7.89 -4.32 -6.78
CA PHE A 42 -8.38 -3.66 -7.98
C PHE A 42 -8.69 -4.65 -9.09
N PHE A 43 -7.82 -5.65 -9.29
CA PHE A 43 -7.94 -6.66 -10.34
C PHE A 43 -8.65 -7.95 -9.89
N LYS A 44 -9.17 -8.01 -8.67
CA LYS A 44 -9.99 -9.16 -8.26
C LYS A 44 -11.28 -9.18 -9.08
N ASP A 45 -11.50 -10.29 -9.80
CA ASP A 45 -12.76 -10.56 -10.51
C ASP A 45 -13.95 -10.53 -9.55
N ARG A 46 -15.08 -10.00 -10.04
CA ARG A 46 -16.24 -9.64 -9.22
C ARG A 46 -17.49 -10.46 -9.55
N ASP A 47 -17.31 -11.57 -10.23
CA ASP A 47 -18.42 -12.47 -10.51
C ASP A 47 -19.04 -13.03 -9.21
N GLU A 48 -18.23 -13.16 -8.15
CA GLU A 48 -18.67 -13.50 -6.79
C GLU A 48 -19.67 -12.47 -6.20
N GLU A 49 -19.63 -11.20 -6.61
CA GLU A 49 -20.55 -10.17 -6.08
C GLU A 49 -21.99 -10.34 -6.58
N LYS A 50 -22.21 -11.13 -7.64
CA LYS A 50 -23.55 -11.41 -8.19
C LYS A 50 -24.37 -12.36 -7.31
N GLU A 51 -23.70 -13.16 -6.50
CA GLU A 51 -24.33 -14.11 -5.56
C GLU A 51 -24.39 -13.56 -4.12
N MET A 52 -23.82 -12.38 -3.88
CA MET A 52 -23.77 -11.74 -2.57
C MET A 52 -25.07 -11.01 -2.23
N THR A 53 -25.39 -10.97 -0.94
CA THR A 53 -26.42 -10.10 -0.37
C THR A 53 -25.99 -8.63 -0.41
N GLU A 54 -26.94 -7.70 -0.34
CA GLU A 54 -26.62 -6.25 -0.33
C GLU A 54 -25.69 -5.83 0.82
N GLU A 55 -25.78 -6.47 1.98
CA GLU A 55 -24.89 -6.19 3.11
C GLU A 55 -23.45 -6.63 2.84
N GLU A 56 -23.27 -7.78 2.19
CA GLU A 56 -21.96 -8.31 1.83
C GLU A 56 -21.28 -7.46 0.77
N VAL A 57 -22.03 -6.98 -0.22
CA VAL A 57 -21.53 -6.03 -1.23
C VAL A 57 -21.06 -4.73 -0.57
N LYS A 58 -21.83 -4.19 0.39
CA LYS A 58 -21.42 -2.99 1.15
C LYS A 58 -20.17 -3.23 1.99
N ALA A 59 -20.05 -4.40 2.63
CA ALA A 59 -18.87 -4.77 3.40
C ALA A 59 -17.62 -4.90 2.51
N ALA A 60 -17.75 -5.53 1.35
CA ALA A 60 -16.68 -5.65 0.36
C ALA A 60 -16.24 -4.27 -0.16
N ALA A 61 -17.18 -3.38 -0.48
CA ALA A 61 -16.88 -2.00 -0.90
C ALA A 61 -16.09 -1.23 0.17
N LYS A 62 -16.48 -1.35 1.44
CA LYS A 62 -15.76 -0.73 2.57
C LYS A 62 -14.33 -1.27 2.73
N GLN A 63 -14.13 -2.56 2.48
CA GLN A 63 -12.81 -3.18 2.52
C GLN A 63 -11.91 -2.66 1.38
N ARG A 64 -12.46 -2.47 0.17
CA ARG A 64 -11.74 -1.84 -0.95
C ARG A 64 -11.29 -0.42 -0.61
N GLN A 65 -12.19 0.37 -0.05
CA GLN A 65 -11.87 1.75 0.35
C GLN A 65 -10.69 1.81 1.33
N ARG A 66 -10.62 0.87 2.29
CA ARG A 66 -9.49 0.78 3.23
C ARG A 66 -8.19 0.44 2.52
N TRP A 67 -8.23 -0.45 1.53
CA TRP A 67 -7.06 -0.76 0.71
C TRP A 67 -6.58 0.42 -0.14
N TYR A 68 -7.46 1.31 -0.59
CA TYR A 68 -7.04 2.55 -1.24
C TYR A 68 -6.26 3.48 -0.30
N ILE A 69 -6.64 3.53 0.98
CA ILE A 69 -5.89 4.29 1.99
C ILE A 69 -4.49 3.68 2.18
N VAL A 70 -4.42 2.35 2.37
CA VAL A 70 -3.14 1.63 2.47
C VAL A 70 -2.27 1.89 1.23
N PHE A 71 -2.90 1.86 0.05
CA PHE A 71 -2.23 2.11 -1.21
C PHE A 71 -1.61 3.52 -1.24
N ALA A 72 -2.45 4.54 -1.02
CA ALA A 72 -2.05 5.94 -1.01
C ALA A 72 -0.91 6.21 -0.01
N THR A 73 -0.98 5.64 1.19
CA THR A 73 0.06 5.79 2.21
C THR A 73 1.39 5.17 1.78
N GLY A 74 1.37 3.94 1.24
CA GLY A 74 2.60 3.31 0.75
C GLY A 74 3.19 4.03 -0.46
N LEU A 75 2.34 4.55 -1.35
CA LEU A 75 2.76 5.36 -2.50
C LEU A 75 3.37 6.68 -2.04
N PHE A 76 2.78 7.35 -1.05
CA PHE A 76 3.35 8.55 -0.43
C PHE A 76 4.75 8.29 0.13
N PHE A 77 4.93 7.22 0.91
CA PHE A 77 6.26 6.88 1.45
C PHE A 77 7.26 6.57 0.34
N SER A 78 6.86 5.76 -0.63
CA SER A 78 7.72 5.39 -1.76
C SER A 78 8.10 6.58 -2.63
N LEU A 79 7.18 7.50 -2.92
CA LEU A 79 7.50 8.66 -3.73
C LEU A 79 8.36 9.66 -2.96
N ILE A 80 8.01 9.99 -1.71
CA ILE A 80 8.76 11.03 -0.98
C ILE A 80 10.14 10.53 -0.55
N PHE A 81 10.21 9.32 0.00
CA PHE A 81 11.46 8.80 0.55
C PHE A 81 12.19 7.88 -0.44
N GLY A 82 11.50 7.27 -1.41
CA GLY A 82 12.14 6.51 -2.47
C GLY A 82 12.60 7.35 -3.67
N SER A 83 11.96 8.47 -4.02
CA SER A 83 12.49 9.34 -5.10
C SER A 83 13.79 10.06 -4.72
N LEU A 84 14.04 10.29 -3.42
CA LEU A 84 15.33 10.79 -2.93
C LEU A 84 16.50 9.84 -3.29
N TRP A 85 16.21 8.54 -3.46
CA TRP A 85 17.16 7.55 -3.94
C TRP A 85 17.42 7.61 -5.45
N ASN A 86 16.48 8.14 -6.26
CA ASN A 86 16.73 8.32 -7.70
C ASN A 86 17.89 9.28 -7.96
N ASN A 87 18.06 10.30 -7.11
CA ASN A 87 19.22 11.18 -7.16
C ASN A 87 20.55 10.48 -6.80
N GLN A 88 20.52 9.34 -6.09
CA GLN A 88 21.73 8.58 -5.72
C GLN A 88 22.01 7.39 -6.66
N MET A 89 20.98 6.73 -7.21
CA MET A 89 21.16 5.60 -8.14
C MET A 89 21.23 6.00 -9.63
N GLY A 90 20.82 7.22 -9.98
CA GLY A 90 20.76 7.70 -11.36
C GLY A 90 22.01 8.41 -11.88
N GLY A 91 23.10 8.50 -11.10
CA GLY A 91 24.33 9.17 -11.54
C GLY A 91 24.15 10.63 -11.99
N MET A 92 23.05 11.29 -11.61
CA MET A 92 22.85 12.71 -11.84
C MET A 92 23.36 13.51 -10.65
N ALA A 93 24.68 13.53 -10.52
CA ALA A 93 25.48 14.59 -9.90
C ALA A 93 26.74 14.78 -10.75
#